data_AF-A0A261SHZ4-F1
#
_entry.id   AF-A0A261SHZ4-F1
#
_cell.length_a   1.000
_cell.length_b   1.000
_cell.length_c   1.000
_cell.angle_alpha   90.00
_cell.angle_beta   90.00
_cell.angle_gamma   90.00
#
_symmetry.space_group_name_H-M   'P 1'
#
loop_
_entity.id
_entity.type
_entity.pdbx_description
1 polymer ?
#
loop_
_entity_poly.entity_id
_entity_poly.type
_entity_poly.pdbx_seq_one_letter_code
_entity_poly.pdbx_strand_id
1 'polypeptide(L)' 'MLETIDTGRRLGEVAYLIVKLRLAVQPASGEPFETLIEARISPVRIGDFAEGREIAVRVDPQTRAVAVDQRVD' A
#
# COMPACT_ATOMS: atom_id res chain seq x y z
N MET A 1 -3.89 4.80 11.63
CA MET A 1 -2.64 4.21 12.19
C MET A 1 -2.28 2.94 11.42
N LEU A 2 -1.13 2.85 10.77
CA LEU A 2 -0.75 1.72 9.90
C LEU A 2 -0.16 0.54 10.71
N GLU A 3 -0.65 -0.70 10.53
CA GLU A 3 -0.05 -1.91 11.09
C GLU A 3 0.29 -2.89 9.96
N THR A 4 1.50 -3.44 9.99
CA THR A 4 2.07 -4.28 8.92
C THR A 4 2.63 -5.59 9.48
N ILE A 5 2.27 -6.71 8.86
CA ILE A 5 2.71 -8.07 9.24
C ILE A 5 3.29 -8.75 7.99
N ASP A 6 4.56 -9.17 8.03
CA ASP A 6 5.18 -9.99 6.98
C ASP A 6 4.62 -11.42 7.04
N THR A 7 4.17 -11.92 5.89
CA THR A 7 3.56 -13.26 5.75
C THR A 7 4.56 -14.36 5.44
N GLY A 8 5.84 -14.01 5.21
CA GLY A 8 6.91 -14.97 4.94
C GLY A 8 6.85 -15.68 3.57
N ARG A 9 5.80 -15.45 2.76
CA ARG A 9 5.69 -16.03 1.41
C ARG A 9 6.54 -15.23 0.42
N ARG A 10 7.23 -15.92 -0.49
CA ARG A 10 7.96 -15.35 -1.63
C ARG A 10 7.55 -16.11 -2.90
N LEU A 11 7.36 -15.41 -4.03
CA LEU A 11 6.96 -15.98 -5.33
C LEU A 11 8.08 -15.74 -6.35
N GLY A 12 8.81 -16.79 -6.73
CA GLY A 12 9.91 -16.73 -7.71
C GLY A 12 11.10 -15.88 -7.24
N GLU A 13 12.30 -16.19 -7.71
CA GLU A 13 13.50 -15.42 -7.35
C GLU A 13 13.32 -13.94 -7.74
N VAL A 14 13.12 -13.09 -6.72
CA VAL A 14 12.97 -11.64 -6.81
C VAL A 14 11.68 -11.17 -7.51
N ALA A 15 10.57 -11.07 -6.78
CA ALA A 15 9.43 -10.31 -7.31
C ALA A 15 8.90 -9.29 -6.30
N TYR A 16 8.14 -9.69 -5.29
CA TYR A 16 7.48 -8.73 -4.39
C TYR A 16 7.19 -9.35 -3.01
N LEU A 17 7.19 -8.53 -1.97
CA LEU A 17 6.64 -8.81 -0.65
C LEU A 17 5.15 -8.51 -0.66
N ILE A 18 4.31 -9.38 -0.09
CA ILE A 18 2.90 -9.05 0.15
C ILE A 18 2.82 -8.41 1.54
N VAL A 19 2.46 -7.13 1.56
CA VAL A 19 2.46 -6.30 2.75
C VAL A 19 1.06 -5.81 3.00
N LYS A 20 0.57 -6.02 4.21
CA LYS A 20 -0.71 -5.46 4.65
C LYS A 20 -0.50 -4.01 5.09
N LEU A 21 -1.27 -3.11 4.50
CA LEU A 21 -1.22 -1.69 4.78
C LEU A 21 -2.58 -1.18 5.28
N ARG A 22 -2.67 -0.77 6.54
CA ARG A 22 -3.71 0.14 7.04
C ARG A 22 -3.38 1.61 6.72
N LEU A 23 -4.20 2.24 5.91
CA LEU A 23 -3.99 3.60 5.41
C LEU A 23 -5.04 4.54 5.99
N ALA A 24 -4.64 5.76 6.33
CA ALA A 24 -5.54 6.89 6.52
C ALA A 24 -5.50 7.73 5.23
N VAL A 25 -6.49 7.55 4.36
CA VAL A 25 -6.51 8.10 3.00
C VAL A 25 -7.12 9.50 3.03
N GLN A 26 -6.42 10.45 2.42
CA GLN A 26 -6.89 11.81 2.17
C GLN A 26 -7.12 11.97 0.66
N PRO A 27 -8.33 11.69 0.15
CA PRO A 27 -8.59 11.81 -1.28
C PRO A 27 -8.67 13.27 -1.71
N ALA A 28 -8.35 13.56 -2.97
CA ALA A 28 -8.46 14.91 -3.52
C ALA A 28 -9.91 15.44 -3.55
N SER A 29 -10.89 14.53 -3.53
CA SER A 29 -12.32 14.83 -3.46
C SER A 29 -13.02 13.75 -2.64
N GLY A 30 -13.96 14.16 -1.79
CA GLY A 30 -14.66 13.28 -0.85
C GLY A 30 -14.08 13.35 0.57
N GLU A 31 -14.65 12.55 1.46
CA GLU A 31 -14.24 12.52 2.87
C GLU A 31 -13.03 11.60 3.09
N PRO A 32 -12.10 11.95 4.01
CA PRO A 32 -11.05 11.05 4.46
C PRO A 32 -11.61 9.75 5.04
N PHE A 33 -10.88 8.65 4.84
CA PHE A 33 -11.29 7.34 5.37
C PHE A 33 -10.10 6.46 5.70
N GLU A 34 -10.30 5.50 6.61
CA GLU A 34 -9.33 4.45 6.87
C GLU A 34 -9.64 3.19 6.06
N THR A 35 -8.60 2.49 5.60
CA THR A 35 -8.75 1.22 4.87
C THR A 35 -7.59 0.28 5.12
N LEU A 36 -7.76 -1.00 4.79
CA LEU A 36 -6.74 -2.03 4.80
C LEU A 36 -6.58 -2.58 3.37
N ILE A 37 -5.34 -2.59 2.88
CA ILE A 37 -5.01 -3.15 1.57
C ILE A 37 -3.87 -4.15 1.66
N GLU A 38 -3.79 -5.04 0.68
CA GLU A 38 -2.59 -5.85 0.44
C GLU A 38 -1.87 -5.29 -0.79
N ALA A 39 -0.60 -4.90 -0.60
CA ALA A 39 0.24 -4.38 -1.66
C ALA A 39 1.39 -5.34 -1.94
N ARG A 40 1.72 -5.52 -3.21
CA ARG A 40 2.90 -6.26 -3.66
C ARG A 40 4.06 -5.28 -3.78
N ILE A 41 4.96 -5.23 -2.81
CA ILE A 41 6.03 -4.23 -2.74
C ILE A 41 7.37 -4.87 -3.08
N SER A 42 8.14 -4.25 -3.97
CA SER A 42 9.50 -4.73 -4.26
C SER A 42 10.35 -4.67 -2.98
N PRO A 43 11.13 -5.73 -2.63
CA PRO A 43 11.93 -5.74 -1.41
C PRO A 43 12.86 -4.53 -1.26
N VAL A 44 13.41 -4.01 -2.36
CA VAL A 44 14.31 -2.84 -2.33
C VAL A 44 13.58 -1.52 -2.02
N ARG A 45 12.25 -1.49 -2.14
CA ARG A 45 11.41 -0.32 -1.88
C ARG A 45 10.66 -0.42 -0.54
N ILE A 46 10.85 -1.47 0.25
CA ILE A 46 10.09 -1.68 1.48
C ILE A 46 10.22 -0.49 2.46
N GLY A 47 11.37 0.18 2.48
CA GLY A 47 11.60 1.37 3.30
C GLY A 47 10.73 2.59 2.93
N ASP A 48 10.21 2.65 1.70
CA ASP A 48 9.27 3.68 1.27
C ASP A 48 7.91 3.53 1.98
N PHE A 49 7.60 2.33 2.47
CA PHE A 49 6.33 1.95 3.10
C PHE A 49 6.46 1.77 4.61
N ALA A 50 7.53 2.31 5.22
CA ALA A 50 7.68 2.33 6.67
C ALA A 50 6.53 3.13 7.33
N GLU A 51 6.23 2.81 8.58
CA GLU A 51 5.17 3.50 9.34
C GLU A 51 5.39 5.02 9.38
N GLY A 52 4.30 5.78 9.30
CA GLY A 52 4.31 7.24 9.30
C GLY A 52 4.70 7.88 7.96
N ARG A 53 5.09 7.09 6.94
CA ARG A 53 5.34 7.61 5.59
C ARG A 53 4.04 7.95 4.88
N GLU A 54 4.07 9.03 4.13
CA GLU A 54 3.04 9.35 3.14
C GLU A 54 3.38 8.66 1.81
N ILE A 55 2.38 8.05 1.19
CA ILE A 55 2.52 7.35 -0.09
C ILE A 55 1.41 7.80 -1.04
N ALA A 56 1.74 7.84 -2.33
CA ALA A 56 0.73 8.07 -3.36
C ALA A 56 -0.13 6.81 -3.54
N VAL A 57 -1.44 7.01 -3.55
CA VAL A 57 -2.42 5.94 -3.81
C VAL A 57 -3.43 6.41 -4.84
N ARG A 58 -3.97 5.45 -5.59
CA ARG A 58 -5.13 5.63 -6.44
C ARG A 58 -6.36 5.13 -5.71
N VAL A 59 -7.43 5.92 -5.76
CA VAL A 59 -8.71 5.62 -5.12
C VAL A 59 -9.77 5.52 -6.21
N ASP A 60 -10.48 4.40 -6.26
CA ASP A 60 -11.72 4.29 -7.03
C ASP A 60 -12.81 5.12 -6.32
N PRO A 61 -13.35 6.18 -6.94
CA PRO A 61 -14.30 7.06 -6.30
C PRO A 61 -15.67 6.43 -6.05
N GLN A 62 -16.01 5.32 -6.73
CA GLN A 62 -17.28 4.62 -6.57
C GLN A 62 -17.21 3.58 -5.44
N THR A 63 -16.12 2.82 -5.40
CA THR A 63 -15.98 1.66 -4.49
C THR A 63 -15.09 1.93 -3.28
N ARG A 64 -14.37 3.07 -3.27
CA ARG A 64 -13.28 3.37 -2.33
C ARG A 64 -12.17 2.30 -2.32
N ALA A 65 -12.05 1.50 -3.37
CA ALA A 65 -10.94 0.59 -3.54
C ALA A 65 -9.64 1.40 -3.68
N VAL A 66 -8.60 0.98 -2.94
CA VAL A 66 -7.31 1.68 -2.89
C VAL A 66 -6.22 0.79 -3.43
N ALA A 67 -5.39 1.35 -4.31
CA ALA A 67 -4.19 0.70 -4.82
C ALA A 67 -2.99 1.64 -4.68
N VAL A 68 -1.86 1.10 -4.22
CA VAL A 68 -0.59 1.84 -4.20
C VAL A 68 -0.19 2.20 -5.62
N ASP A 69 0.19 3.45 -5.86
CA ASP A 69 0.75 3.85 -7.15
C ASP A 69 2.23 3.45 -7.24
N GLN A 70 2.46 2.22 -7.68
CA GLN A 70 3.82 1.76 -7.96
C GLN A 70 4.19 2.15 -9.38
N ARG A 71 4.98 3.22 -9.52
CA ARG A 71 5.78 3.41 -10.73
C ARG A 71 6.72 2.21 -10.85
N VAL A 72 6.45 1.40 -11.86
CA VAL A 72 7.41 0.46 -12.45
C VAL A 72 8.24 1.31 -13.41
N ASP A 73 9.42 1.72 -12.96
CA ASP A 73 10.43 2.32 -13.82
C ASP A 73 11.03 1.27 -14.78
#